data_AF-A0A6I7WHP7-F1
#
_entry.id   AF-A0A6I7WHP7-F1
#
_cell.length_a   1.000
_cell.length_b   1.000
_cell.length_c   1.000
_cell.angle_alpha   90.00
_cell.angle_beta   90.00
_cell.angle_gamma   90.00
#
_symmetry.space_group_name_H-M   'P 1'
#
loop_
_entity.id
_entity.type
_entity.pdbx_description
1 polymer ?
#
loop_
_entity_poly.entity_id
_entity_poly.type
_entity_poly.pdbx_seq_one_letter_code
_entity_poly.pdbx_strand_id
1 'polypeptide(L)'
;MYTTALVLRALQAYQSRSSGVNSSETGSVIGSVILSGSDEPIASAIISSVTQPGFSVFSGADGAFRLTGLTAGFQTLLISKEGYSGSNNVVSIYVGQQSDVGQIALALRAETGMIHGFVIDGHDQTGLAAVNINLTGSQSYQSTSNGAGELHIANIIPGSYTVTFGKAGYNSLTGQILISAGNSLNIKQSMVKTGAYLDSTPGDITGRLIDGLTGLPSEHLISGNLL
;
A
#
# COMPACT_ATOMS: atom_id res chain seq x y z
N MET A 1 -0.05 5.94 -74.71
CA MET A 1 -1.08 4.99 -74.24
C MET A 1 -0.45 4.14 -73.15
N TYR A 2 -1.05 4.20 -71.96
CA TYR A 2 -0.52 3.88 -70.64
C TYR A 2 -0.23 2.38 -70.43
N THR A 3 1.04 1.97 -70.40
CA THR A 3 1.44 0.64 -69.89
C THR A 3 2.04 0.69 -68.48
N THR A 4 2.28 1.87 -67.92
CA THR A 4 2.99 2.02 -66.62
C THR A 4 2.11 1.85 -65.38
N ALA A 5 0.77 1.76 -65.52
CA ALA A 5 -0.14 1.70 -64.37
C ALA A 5 -0.33 0.29 -63.78
N LEU A 6 -0.03 -0.78 -64.53
CA LEU A 6 -0.26 -2.15 -64.05
C LEU A 6 0.82 -2.64 -63.08
N VAL A 7 2.05 -2.15 -63.21
CA VAL A 7 3.17 -2.61 -62.35
C VAL A 7 3.09 -2.01 -60.95
N LEU A 8 2.50 -0.81 -60.79
CA LEU A 8 2.44 -0.15 -59.48
C LEU A 8 1.44 -0.81 -58.51
N ARG A 9 0.35 -1.39 -59.04
CA ARG A 9 -0.65 -2.08 -58.20
C ARG A 9 -0.16 -3.44 -57.70
N ALA A 10 0.79 -4.07 -58.40
CA ALA A 10 1.43 -5.31 -57.97
C ALA A 10 2.46 -5.08 -56.83
N LEU A 11 3.13 -3.92 -56.79
CA LEU A 11 4.10 -3.61 -55.73
C LEU A 11 3.44 -3.24 -54.40
N GLN A 12 2.28 -2.59 -54.42
CA GLN A 12 1.52 -2.28 -53.20
C GLN A 12 1.04 -3.56 -52.49
N ALA A 13 0.68 -4.61 -53.22
CA ALA A 13 0.30 -5.90 -52.63
C ALA A 13 1.49 -6.63 -51.97
N TYR A 14 2.73 -6.35 -52.37
CA TYR A 14 3.92 -6.93 -51.72
C TYR A 14 4.26 -6.22 -50.42
N GLN A 15 4.16 -4.88 -50.37
CA GLN A 15 4.40 -4.15 -49.12
C GLN A 15 3.33 -4.46 -48.06
N SER A 16 2.08 -4.73 -48.45
CA SER A 16 1.05 -5.24 -47.52
C SER A 16 1.32 -6.66 -47.02
N ARG A 17 2.01 -7.50 -47.81
CA ARG A 17 2.40 -8.86 -47.39
C ARG A 17 3.61 -8.84 -46.46
N SER A 18 4.50 -7.87 -46.62
CA SER A 18 5.60 -7.62 -45.66
C SER A 18 5.09 -7.06 -44.32
N SER A 19 3.94 -6.39 -44.30
CA SER A 19 3.27 -6.02 -43.04
C SER A 19 2.50 -7.18 -42.39
N GLY A 20 2.33 -8.30 -43.11
CA GLY A 20 1.62 -9.50 -42.66
C GLY A 20 2.51 -10.63 -42.13
N VAL A 21 3.84 -10.44 -42.18
CA VAL A 21 4.81 -11.30 -41.50
C VAL A 21 5.66 -10.43 -40.56
N ASN A 22 4.98 -9.74 -39.64
CA ASN A 22 5.51 -9.81 -38.28
C ASN A 22 5.21 -11.24 -37.82
N SER A 23 5.96 -12.22 -38.31
CA SER A 23 6.15 -13.45 -37.54
C SER A 23 6.76 -12.94 -36.26
N SER A 24 5.91 -12.74 -35.27
CA SER A 24 6.30 -12.29 -33.95
C SER A 24 7.23 -13.38 -33.45
N GLU A 25 8.54 -13.27 -33.73
CA GLU A 25 9.61 -14.04 -33.08
C GLU A 25 9.57 -13.81 -31.57
N THR A 26 8.71 -12.88 -31.15
CA THR A 26 8.34 -12.60 -29.80
C THR A 26 7.04 -13.28 -29.37
N GLY A 27 7.00 -13.75 -28.13
CA GLY A 27 5.81 -14.21 -27.45
C GLY A 27 5.40 -13.25 -26.32
N SER A 28 4.54 -13.74 -25.44
CA SER A 28 4.11 -13.02 -24.24
C SER A 28 4.23 -13.88 -22.99
N VAL A 29 4.35 -13.22 -21.84
CA VAL A 29 4.26 -13.83 -20.51
C VAL A 29 3.08 -13.25 -19.77
N ILE A 30 2.31 -14.10 -19.12
CA ILE A 30 1.35 -13.71 -18.09
C ILE A 30 1.70 -14.36 -16.76
N GLY A 31 1.23 -13.75 -15.69
CA GLY A 31 1.27 -14.29 -14.35
C GLY A 31 0.61 -13.33 -13.38
N SER A 32 0.70 -13.66 -12.10
CA SER A 32 0.25 -12.79 -11.01
C SER A 32 1.32 -12.69 -9.93
N VAL A 33 1.40 -11.55 -9.27
CA VAL A 33 2.31 -11.30 -8.16
C VAL A 33 1.50 -11.29 -6.88
N ILE A 34 1.87 -12.12 -5.91
CA ILE A 34 1.20 -12.25 -4.60
C ILE A 34 2.20 -12.07 -3.47
N LEU A 35 1.71 -11.77 -2.27
CA LEU A 35 2.53 -11.71 -1.07
C LEU A 35 2.87 -13.13 -0.57
N SER A 36 4.14 -13.39 -0.29
CA SER A 36 4.57 -14.68 0.24
C SER A 36 3.94 -14.95 1.60
N GLY A 37 3.21 -16.07 1.72
CA GLY A 37 2.48 -16.44 2.91
C GLY A 37 1.02 -15.94 2.97
N SER A 38 0.54 -15.25 1.94
CA SER A 38 -0.88 -14.93 1.75
C SER A 38 -1.30 -15.05 0.28
N ASP A 39 -2.59 -14.95 0.01
CA ASP A 39 -3.14 -14.84 -1.35
C ASP A 39 -3.37 -13.36 -1.76
N GLU A 40 -2.75 -12.42 -1.04
CA GLU A 40 -2.94 -11.00 -1.30
C GLU A 40 -2.18 -10.58 -2.57
N PRO A 41 -2.87 -10.01 -3.58
CA PRO A 41 -2.22 -9.56 -4.79
C PRO A 41 -1.34 -8.32 -4.55
N ILE A 42 -0.18 -8.30 -5.17
CA ILE A 42 0.74 -7.17 -5.12
C ILE A 42 0.61 -6.36 -6.39
N ALA A 43 -0.06 -5.21 -6.27
CA ALA A 43 -0.17 -4.22 -7.35
C ALA A 43 1.12 -3.41 -7.54
N SER A 44 1.34 -2.88 -8.74
CA SER A 44 2.48 -1.99 -9.07
C SER A 44 3.86 -2.60 -8.80
N ALA A 45 3.99 -3.93 -8.82
CA ALA A 45 5.29 -4.59 -8.90
C ALA A 45 5.87 -4.39 -10.30
N ILE A 46 7.18 -4.20 -10.41
CA ILE A 46 7.90 -4.08 -11.67
C ILE A 46 8.32 -5.47 -12.12
N ILE A 47 7.88 -5.87 -13.30
CA ILE A 47 8.34 -7.08 -13.99
C ILE A 47 9.21 -6.63 -15.16
N SER A 48 10.50 -6.94 -15.13
CA SER A 48 11.45 -6.61 -16.20
C SER A 48 12.14 -7.85 -16.75
N SER A 49 12.45 -7.87 -18.05
CA SER A 49 13.30 -8.92 -18.62
C SER A 49 14.77 -8.54 -18.48
N VAL A 50 15.57 -9.46 -17.94
CA VAL A 50 17.03 -9.35 -17.85
C VAL A 50 17.67 -9.71 -19.19
N THR A 51 17.12 -10.72 -19.87
CA THR A 51 17.65 -11.20 -21.16
C THR A 51 17.34 -10.23 -22.30
N GLN A 52 16.30 -9.41 -22.15
CA GLN A 52 15.92 -8.36 -23.10
C GLN A 52 15.73 -7.01 -22.37
N PRO A 53 16.84 -6.28 -22.11
CA PRO A 53 16.80 -5.01 -21.40
C PRO A 53 15.84 -4.00 -22.05
N GLY A 54 15.13 -3.23 -21.23
CA GLY A 54 14.16 -2.23 -21.68
C GLY A 54 12.72 -2.73 -21.78
N PHE A 55 12.48 -4.05 -21.69
CA PHE A 55 11.14 -4.60 -21.56
C PHE A 55 10.75 -4.65 -20.09
N SER A 56 9.76 -3.84 -19.71
CA SER A 56 9.18 -3.87 -18.37
C SER A 56 7.70 -3.54 -18.38
N VAL A 57 6.98 -4.07 -17.40
CA VAL A 57 5.56 -3.80 -17.15
C VAL A 57 5.31 -3.75 -15.65
N PHE A 58 4.22 -3.10 -15.26
CA PHE A 58 3.76 -3.10 -13.87
C PHE A 58 2.62 -4.13 -13.69
N SER A 59 2.55 -4.77 -12.52
CA SER A 59 1.37 -5.56 -12.15
C SER A 59 0.15 -4.66 -11.89
N GLY A 60 -1.03 -5.14 -12.26
CA GLY A 60 -2.32 -4.50 -12.05
C GLY A 60 -2.79 -4.54 -10.59
N ALA A 61 -3.95 -3.97 -10.31
CA ALA A 61 -4.54 -3.95 -8.95
C ALA A 61 -4.86 -5.36 -8.41
N ASP A 62 -5.09 -6.32 -9.31
CA ASP A 62 -5.29 -7.74 -9.06
C ASP A 62 -3.97 -8.52 -9.00
N GLY A 63 -2.83 -7.85 -9.06
CA GLY A 63 -1.50 -8.45 -9.10
C GLY A 63 -1.15 -9.09 -10.44
N ALA A 64 -2.07 -9.12 -11.41
CA ALA A 64 -1.83 -9.72 -12.71
C ALA A 64 -0.90 -8.85 -13.56
N PHE A 65 -0.04 -9.48 -14.36
CA PHE A 65 0.79 -8.78 -15.32
C PHE A 65 0.78 -9.49 -16.67
N ARG A 66 1.00 -8.72 -17.74
CA ARG A 66 1.19 -9.25 -19.09
C ARG A 66 2.34 -8.52 -19.77
N LEU A 67 3.43 -9.22 -20.01
CA LEU A 67 4.60 -8.71 -20.72
C LEU A 67 4.60 -9.28 -22.14
N THR A 68 4.45 -8.41 -23.15
CA THR A 68 4.39 -8.80 -24.56
C THR A 68 5.64 -8.36 -25.31
N GLY A 69 6.00 -9.06 -26.39
CA GLY A 69 7.13 -8.65 -27.24
C GLY A 69 8.47 -9.20 -26.78
N LEU A 70 8.47 -10.26 -25.96
CA LEU A 70 9.67 -10.96 -25.51
C LEU A 70 10.14 -11.96 -26.56
N THR A 71 11.42 -11.97 -26.91
CA THR A 71 11.98 -12.94 -27.86
C THR A 71 11.78 -14.38 -27.39
N ALA A 72 11.44 -15.27 -28.33
CA ALA A 72 11.31 -16.69 -28.07
C ALA A 72 12.64 -17.29 -27.54
N GLY A 73 12.54 -18.22 -26.60
CA GLY A 73 13.66 -18.80 -25.88
C GLY A 73 13.51 -18.68 -24.36
N PHE A 74 14.59 -18.97 -23.63
CA PHE A 74 14.63 -18.81 -22.18
C PHE A 74 14.79 -17.34 -21.82
N GLN A 75 13.78 -16.78 -21.17
CA GLN A 75 13.78 -15.42 -20.66
C GLN A 75 13.90 -15.46 -19.14
N THR A 76 14.79 -14.62 -18.59
CA THR A 76 14.88 -14.40 -17.15
C THR A 76 14.13 -13.12 -16.82
N LEU A 77 13.04 -13.25 -16.09
CA LEU A 77 12.26 -12.15 -15.56
C LEU A 77 12.75 -11.80 -14.17
N LEU A 78 12.91 -10.51 -13.90
CA LEU A 78 13.14 -9.95 -12.59
C LEU A 78 11.86 -9.25 -12.14
N ILE A 79 11.32 -9.70 -11.01
CA ILE A 79 10.14 -9.13 -10.39
C ILE A 79 10.62 -8.41 -9.14
N SER A 80 10.34 -7.12 -9.06
CA SER A 80 10.76 -6.29 -7.94
C SER A 80 9.68 -5.30 -7.56
N LYS A 81 9.51 -5.10 -6.25
CA LYS A 81 8.70 -4.03 -5.70
C LYS A 81 9.43 -3.47 -4.50
N GLU A 82 9.33 -2.16 -4.31
CA GLU A 82 9.88 -1.50 -3.13
C GLU A 82 9.28 -2.14 -1.86
N GLY A 83 10.13 -2.57 -0.91
CA GLY A 83 9.71 -3.31 0.29
C GLY A 83 9.77 -4.81 0.23
N TYR A 84 9.87 -5.35 -0.98
CA TYR A 84 9.82 -6.79 -1.20
C TYR A 84 11.20 -7.29 -1.64
N SER A 85 11.51 -8.51 -1.21
CA SER A 85 12.61 -9.30 -1.75
C SER A 85 12.25 -9.59 -3.20
N GLY A 86 13.04 -9.06 -4.13
CA GLY A 86 12.84 -9.33 -5.55
C GLY A 86 13.00 -10.82 -5.84
N SER A 87 12.25 -11.32 -6.83
CA SER A 87 12.34 -12.70 -7.30
C SER A 87 12.81 -12.71 -8.75
N ASN A 88 13.63 -13.69 -9.11
CA ASN A 88 13.90 -14.02 -10.50
C ASN A 88 13.08 -15.25 -10.91
N ASN A 89 12.58 -15.26 -12.14
CA ASN A 89 11.87 -16.40 -12.71
C ASN A 89 12.37 -16.64 -14.13
N VAL A 90 12.73 -17.88 -14.43
CA VAL A 90 13.13 -18.29 -15.78
C VAL A 90 11.91 -18.92 -16.45
N VAL A 91 11.53 -18.38 -17.61
CA VAL A 91 10.37 -18.82 -18.38
C VAL A 91 10.77 -19.12 -19.82
N SER A 92 10.22 -20.19 -20.38
CA SER A 92 10.37 -20.52 -21.80
C SER A 92 9.29 -19.83 -22.61
N ILE A 93 9.68 -18.98 -23.56
CA ILE A 93 8.77 -18.28 -24.47
C ILE A 93 8.78 -18.96 -25.83
N TYR A 94 7.60 -19.25 -26.35
CA TYR A 94 7.42 -19.76 -27.71
C TYR A 94 6.85 -18.67 -28.62
N VAL A 95 7.29 -18.68 -29.88
CA VAL A 95 6.89 -17.73 -30.93
C VAL A 95 5.35 -17.69 -31.02
N GLY A 96 4.77 -16.51 -30.87
CA GLY A 96 3.33 -16.30 -30.95
C GLY A 96 2.49 -16.96 -29.84
N GLN A 97 3.11 -17.55 -28.81
CA GLN A 97 2.41 -18.12 -27.66
C GLN A 97 2.50 -17.21 -26.44
N GLN A 98 1.56 -17.44 -25.53
CA GLN A 98 1.53 -16.86 -24.22
C GLN A 98 1.97 -17.91 -23.19
N SER A 99 3.10 -17.67 -22.55
CA SER A 99 3.60 -18.49 -21.46
C SER A 99 3.04 -18.00 -20.13
N ASP A 100 2.52 -18.91 -19.32
CA ASP A 100 2.00 -18.60 -17.98
C ASP A 100 3.03 -19.02 -16.93
N VAL A 101 3.46 -18.08 -16.09
CA VAL A 101 4.37 -18.35 -14.96
C VAL A 101 3.63 -18.55 -13.64
N GLY A 102 2.30 -18.51 -13.65
CA GLY A 102 1.45 -18.70 -12.49
C GLY A 102 1.56 -17.58 -11.47
N GLN A 103 1.52 -17.95 -10.19
CA GLN A 103 1.65 -17.04 -9.06
C GLN A 103 3.11 -16.92 -8.63
N ILE A 104 3.62 -15.68 -8.63
CA ILE A 104 4.94 -15.32 -8.14
C ILE A 104 4.76 -14.68 -6.77
N ALA A 105 5.18 -15.42 -5.73
CA ALA A 105 5.16 -14.92 -4.36
C ALA A 105 6.39 -14.05 -4.08
N LEU A 106 6.19 -12.78 -3.70
CA LEU A 106 7.25 -11.92 -3.19
C LEU A 106 7.20 -11.89 -1.66
N ALA A 107 8.31 -12.23 -1.02
CA ALA A 107 8.46 -12.01 0.41
C ALA A 107 8.77 -10.55 0.70
N LEU A 108 8.38 -10.04 1.86
CA LEU A 108 8.95 -8.78 2.37
C LEU A 108 10.46 -8.90 2.47
N ARG A 109 11.19 -7.80 2.25
CA ARG A 109 12.63 -7.82 2.55
C ARG A 109 12.79 -8.15 4.01
N ALA A 110 13.62 -9.15 4.30
CA ALA A 110 14.00 -9.51 5.68
C ALA A 110 14.71 -8.34 6.41
N GLU A 111 14.99 -7.23 5.71
CA GLU A 111 15.57 -6.00 6.25
C GLU A 111 14.53 -4.88 6.45
N THR A 112 13.24 -5.11 6.17
CA THR A 112 12.18 -4.09 6.35
C THR A 112 10.94 -4.67 7.02
N GLY A 113 10.28 -3.88 7.84
CA GLY A 113 8.93 -4.12 8.33
C GLY A 113 7.91 -3.18 7.67
N MET A 114 6.65 -3.36 8.05
CA MET A 114 5.51 -2.61 7.52
C MET A 114 4.52 -2.31 8.64
N ILE A 115 3.75 -1.24 8.50
CA ILE A 115 2.66 -0.87 9.38
C ILE A 115 1.39 -0.73 8.56
N HIS A 116 0.33 -1.37 9.03
CA HIS A 116 -1.03 -1.22 8.53
C HIS A 116 -1.93 -0.86 9.70
N GLY A 117 -3.10 -0.29 9.43
CA GLY A 117 -4.00 0.04 10.50
C GLY A 117 -5.13 0.97 10.13
N PHE A 118 -5.83 1.41 11.17
CA PHE A 118 -6.93 2.36 11.08
C PHE A 118 -6.78 3.46 12.13
N VAL A 119 -7.07 4.70 11.74
CA VAL A 119 -7.28 5.81 12.66
C VAL A 119 -8.76 6.13 12.71
N ILE A 120 -9.33 6.21 13.90
CA ILE A 120 -10.76 6.43 14.14
C ILE A 120 -11.01 7.61 15.10
N ASP A 121 -12.20 8.21 15.03
CA ASP A 121 -12.68 9.18 16.02
C ASP A 121 -13.10 8.43 17.28
N GLY A 122 -12.61 8.88 18.44
CA GLY A 122 -12.92 8.25 19.72
C GLY A 122 -14.37 8.38 20.18
N HIS A 123 -15.15 9.28 19.59
CA HIS A 123 -16.56 9.48 19.93
C HIS A 123 -17.48 8.55 19.16
N ASP A 124 -17.39 8.53 17.83
CA ASP A 124 -18.32 7.79 16.96
C ASP A 124 -17.69 6.59 16.25
N GLN A 125 -16.40 6.32 16.50
CA GLN A 125 -15.62 5.24 15.89
C GLN A 125 -15.54 5.31 14.36
N THR A 126 -15.84 6.46 13.75
CA THR A 126 -15.72 6.65 12.30
C THR A 126 -14.25 6.77 11.89
N GLY A 127 -13.93 6.31 10.68
CA GLY A 127 -12.58 6.43 10.12
C GLY A 127 -12.18 7.89 9.92
N LEU A 128 -11.01 8.27 10.45
CA LEU A 128 -10.48 9.63 10.31
C LEU A 128 -9.58 9.73 9.10
N ALA A 129 -10.05 10.45 8.07
CA ALA A 129 -9.25 10.78 6.90
C ALA A 129 -8.24 11.89 7.15
N ALA A 130 -7.15 11.92 6.39
CA ALA A 130 -6.13 12.97 6.42
C ALA A 130 -5.54 13.23 7.82
N VAL A 131 -5.33 12.18 8.60
CA VAL A 131 -4.48 12.20 9.80
C VAL A 131 -3.04 12.14 9.31
N ASN A 132 -2.15 13.00 9.81
CA ASN A 132 -0.72 12.91 9.54
C ASN A 132 -0.10 11.91 10.51
N ILE A 133 0.55 10.89 9.98
CA ILE A 133 1.27 9.87 10.75
C ILE A 133 2.76 10.05 10.48
N ASN A 134 3.51 10.39 11.52
CA ASN A 134 4.96 10.59 11.46
C ASN A 134 5.64 9.53 12.32
N LEU A 135 6.59 8.80 11.74
CA LEU A 135 7.49 7.92 12.47
C LEU A 135 8.86 8.55 12.52
N THR A 136 9.43 8.65 13.71
CA THR A 136 10.76 9.19 13.95
C THR A 136 11.60 8.16 14.70
N GLY A 137 12.71 7.74 14.10
CA GLY A 137 13.66 6.78 14.66
C GLY A 137 15.03 6.92 14.02
N SER A 138 15.63 5.79 13.63
CA SER A 138 16.86 5.77 12.81
C SER A 138 16.68 6.43 11.44
N GLN A 139 15.46 6.38 10.92
CA GLN A 139 15.00 7.09 9.72
C GLN A 139 13.62 7.70 10.02
N SER A 140 13.18 8.67 9.23
CA SER A 140 11.84 9.23 9.35
C SER A 140 10.94 8.76 8.21
N TYR A 141 9.71 8.37 8.55
CA TYR A 141 8.68 7.99 7.60
C TYR A 141 7.42 8.81 7.86
N GLN A 142 6.69 9.15 6.80
CA GLN A 142 5.46 9.95 6.90
C GLN A 142 4.40 9.33 6.01
N SER A 143 3.16 9.32 6.49
CA SER A 143 1.99 8.85 5.74
C SER A 143 0.75 9.59 6.20
N THR A 144 -0.31 9.50 5.41
CA THR A 144 -1.62 10.08 5.73
C THR A 144 -2.71 9.04 5.62
N SER A 145 -3.69 9.09 6.52
CA SER A 145 -4.82 8.17 6.48
C SER A 145 -5.78 8.50 5.32
N ASN A 146 -6.37 7.47 4.71
CA ASN A 146 -7.31 7.62 3.60
C ASN A 146 -8.75 7.95 4.06
N GLY A 147 -9.71 8.02 3.12
CA GLY A 147 -11.12 8.32 3.41
C GLY A 147 -11.81 7.38 4.41
N ALA A 148 -11.35 6.14 4.53
CA ALA A 148 -11.84 5.14 5.48
C ALA A 148 -11.05 5.14 6.81
N GLY A 149 -10.06 6.02 6.95
CA GLY A 149 -9.15 6.07 8.08
C GLY A 149 -8.00 5.05 8.02
N GLU A 150 -7.86 4.31 6.92
CA GLU A 150 -6.77 3.34 6.76
C GLU A 150 -5.43 4.03 6.65
N LEU A 151 -4.42 3.45 7.30
CA LEU A 151 -3.03 3.87 7.23
C LEU A 151 -2.16 2.71 6.73
N HIS A 152 -1.18 3.06 5.90
CA HIS A 152 -0.20 2.12 5.39
C HIS A 152 1.17 2.79 5.29
N ILE A 153 2.19 2.14 5.85
CA ILE A 153 3.59 2.55 5.77
C ILE A 153 4.42 1.29 5.54
N ALA A 154 5.01 1.17 4.37
CA ALA A 154 5.88 0.06 4.02
C ALA A 154 7.37 0.44 4.13
N ASN A 155 8.25 -0.55 4.00
CA ASN A 155 9.69 -0.37 3.78
C ASN A 155 10.40 0.28 4.98
N ILE A 156 9.87 0.03 6.19
CA ILE A 156 10.39 0.60 7.42
C ILE A 156 11.59 -0.24 7.86
N ILE A 157 12.75 0.37 8.04
CA ILE A 157 13.90 -0.35 8.59
C ILE A 157 13.56 -0.85 10.01
N PRO A 158 13.83 -2.10 10.38
CA PRO A 158 13.57 -2.61 11.71
C PRO A 158 14.28 -1.79 12.78
N GLY A 159 13.57 -1.48 13.84
CA GLY A 159 14.05 -0.62 14.90
C GLY A 159 12.91 -0.09 15.77
N SER A 160 13.28 0.67 16.80
CA SER A 160 12.34 1.37 17.65
C SER A 160 12.03 2.74 17.06
N TYR A 161 10.74 3.04 16.90
CA TYR A 161 10.26 4.31 16.37
C TYR A 161 9.30 4.97 17.34
N THR A 162 9.34 6.30 17.36
CA THR A 162 8.29 7.12 17.95
C THR A 162 7.27 7.43 16.85
N VAL A 163 6.05 6.93 16.98
CA VAL A 163 4.94 7.25 16.08
C VAL A 163 4.15 8.42 16.65
N THR A 164 3.82 9.40 15.81
CA THR A 164 3.00 10.56 16.14
C THR A 164 1.84 10.69 15.17
N PHE A 165 0.63 10.78 15.69
CA PHE A 165 -0.61 11.03 14.95
C PHE A 165 -1.05 12.47 15.18
N GLY A 166 -1.13 13.25 14.11
CA GLY A 166 -1.50 14.67 14.16
C GLY A 166 -2.62 15.00 13.17
N LYS A 167 -3.70 15.59 13.67
CA LYS A 167 -4.79 16.09 12.85
C LYS A 167 -5.33 17.39 13.45
N ALA A 168 -5.55 18.40 12.62
CA ALA A 168 -6.14 19.66 13.05
C ALA A 168 -7.52 19.42 13.70
N GLY A 169 -7.75 20.01 14.87
CA GLY A 169 -8.97 19.81 15.66
C GLY A 169 -9.00 18.52 16.50
N TYR A 170 -7.91 17.73 16.52
CA TYR A 170 -7.76 16.55 17.38
C TYR A 170 -6.48 16.67 18.23
N ASN A 171 -6.50 16.03 19.40
CA ASN A 171 -5.34 15.94 20.26
C ASN A 171 -4.26 15.08 19.58
N SER A 172 -3.03 15.60 19.54
CA SER A 172 -1.89 14.85 19.01
C SER A 172 -1.56 13.69 19.93
N LEU A 173 -1.31 12.51 19.35
CA LEU A 173 -0.95 11.31 20.09
C LEU A 173 0.43 10.85 19.69
N THR A 174 1.24 10.49 20.67
CA THR A 174 2.61 9.99 20.45
C THR A 174 2.81 8.71 21.24
N GLY A 175 3.43 7.71 20.61
CA GLY A 175 3.73 6.42 21.23
C GLY A 175 5.03 5.83 20.70
N GLN A 176 5.56 4.82 21.40
CA GLN A 176 6.71 4.05 20.94
C GLN A 176 6.24 2.72 20.36
N ILE A 177 6.82 2.34 19.22
CA ILE A 177 6.56 1.07 18.55
C ILE A 177 7.88 0.41 18.16
N LEU A 178 7.90 -0.92 18.18
CA LEU A 178 9.03 -1.73 17.72
C LEU A 178 8.65 -2.37 16.39
N ILE A 179 9.45 -2.11 15.36
CA ILE A 179 9.30 -2.73 14.05
C ILE A 179 10.35 -3.82 13.90
N SER A 180 9.90 -5.04 13.65
CA SER A 180 10.78 -6.18 13.41
C SER A 180 10.89 -6.49 11.92
N ALA A 181 12.05 -7.01 11.53
CA ALA A 181 12.35 -7.52 10.20
C ALA A 181 11.26 -8.49 9.69
N GLY A 182 10.75 -8.24 8.48
CA GLY A 182 9.79 -9.11 7.81
C GLY A 182 8.39 -9.15 8.43
N ASN A 183 8.12 -8.33 9.45
CA ASN A 183 6.84 -8.32 10.16
C ASN A 183 5.96 -7.13 9.77
N SER A 184 4.65 -7.37 9.78
CA SER A 184 3.62 -6.35 9.67
C SER A 184 3.02 -6.04 11.04
N LEU A 185 3.07 -4.77 11.43
CA LEU A 185 2.43 -4.27 12.64
C LEU A 185 1.06 -3.69 12.31
N ASN A 186 -0.01 -4.25 12.88
CA ASN A 186 -1.36 -3.72 12.74
C ASN A 186 -1.70 -2.79 13.92
N ILE A 187 -2.09 -1.54 13.64
CA ILE A 187 -2.42 -0.52 14.65
C ILE A 187 -3.85 -0.04 14.48
N LYS A 188 -4.62 -0.01 15.57
CA LYS A 188 -5.90 0.70 15.62
C LYS A 188 -5.78 1.88 16.57
N GLN A 189 -5.74 3.09 16.04
CA GLN A 189 -5.57 4.31 16.81
C GLN A 189 -6.87 5.10 16.91
N SER A 190 -7.26 5.48 18.11
CA SER A 190 -8.40 6.37 18.37
C SER A 190 -7.90 7.78 18.69
N MET A 191 -8.42 8.81 18.02
CA MET A 191 -8.10 10.22 18.30
C MET A 191 -9.33 10.95 18.86
N VAL A 192 -9.11 11.85 19.81
CA VAL A 192 -10.18 12.65 20.45
C VAL A 192 -10.08 14.10 19.98
N LYS A 193 -11.22 14.73 19.66
CA LYS A 193 -11.27 16.14 19.26
C LYS A 193 -10.74 17.05 20.37
N THR A 194 -9.96 18.05 20.00
CA THR A 194 -9.47 19.05 20.95
C THR A 194 -10.65 19.87 21.47
N GLY A 195 -10.81 19.93 22.79
CA GLY A 195 -11.94 20.62 23.43
C GLY A 195 -13.24 19.83 23.46
N ALA A 196 -13.28 18.60 22.91
CA ALA A 196 -14.39 17.68 23.16
C ALA A 196 -14.20 17.09 24.56
N TYR A 197 -14.95 17.63 25.52
CA TYR A 197 -15.20 16.92 26.77
C TYR A 197 -15.97 15.64 26.41
N LEU A 198 -15.44 14.48 26.80
CA LEU A 198 -16.31 13.33 27.02
C LEU A 198 -17.18 13.74 28.20
N ASP A 199 -18.42 14.10 27.91
CA ASP A 199 -19.45 14.62 28.82
C ASP A 199 -19.51 16.16 28.94
N SER A 200 -20.42 16.76 28.18
CA SER A 200 -20.96 18.10 28.40
C SER A 200 -22.39 18.08 28.95
N THR A 201 -22.88 16.93 29.40
CA THR A 201 -23.87 16.99 30.47
C THR A 201 -23.10 17.27 31.75
N PRO A 202 -23.48 18.27 32.56
CA PRO A 202 -23.19 18.17 33.98
C PRO A 202 -23.92 16.91 34.43
N GLY A 203 -23.24 15.77 34.42
CA GLY A 203 -23.61 14.71 35.33
C GLY A 203 -23.50 15.34 36.69
N ASP A 204 -24.64 15.66 37.30
CA ASP A 204 -24.68 16.04 38.70
C ASP A 204 -23.91 14.95 39.45
N ILE A 205 -22.67 15.25 39.83
CA ILE A 205 -21.99 14.44 40.84
C ILE A 205 -22.73 14.77 42.12
N THR A 206 -23.86 14.11 42.32
CA THR A 206 -24.52 13.97 43.62
C THR A 206 -23.68 13.02 44.46
N GLY A 207 -22.44 13.42 44.73
CA GLY A 207 -21.60 12.81 45.74
C GLY A 207 -21.98 13.42 47.08
N ARG A 208 -22.61 12.63 47.96
CA ARG A 208 -22.69 13.03 49.36
C ARG A 208 -21.28 12.95 49.92
N LEU A 209 -20.65 14.08 50.19
CA LEU A 209 -19.39 14.11 50.93
C LEU A 209 -19.69 13.57 52.33
N ILE A 210 -19.27 12.34 52.59
CA ILE A 210 -19.29 11.76 53.92
C ILE A 210 -17.85 11.83 54.41
N ASP A 211 -17.61 12.71 55.38
CA ASP A 211 -16.31 12.80 56.06
C ASP A 211 -15.99 11.43 56.69
N GLY A 212 -14.77 10.93 56.41
CA GLY A 212 -14.33 9.55 56.65
C GLY A 212 -14.20 9.14 58.12
N LEU A 213 -14.61 9.99 59.08
CA LEU A 213 -14.58 9.65 60.49
C LEU A 213 -15.96 9.58 61.18
N THR A 214 -17.06 10.13 60.63
CA THR A 214 -18.35 10.18 61.37
C THR A 214 -19.66 10.00 60.59
N GLY A 215 -19.68 9.92 59.25
CA GLY A 215 -20.88 9.42 58.54
C GLY A 215 -22.03 10.41 58.27
N LEU A 216 -21.97 11.67 58.74
CA LEU A 216 -23.04 12.67 58.56
C LEU A 216 -22.69 13.72 57.46
N PRO A 217 -23.68 14.24 56.71
CA PRO A 217 -23.45 15.24 55.67
C PRO A 217 -23.24 16.64 56.26
N SER A 218 -22.18 17.35 55.84
CA SER A 218 -21.94 18.75 56.17
C SER A 218 -22.47 19.67 55.06
N GLU A 219 -23.47 20.49 55.37
CA GLU A 219 -23.93 21.57 54.50
C GLU A 219 -22.87 22.68 54.40
N HIS A 220 -22.27 22.85 53.22
CA HIS A 220 -21.84 24.17 52.77
C HIS A 220 -21.78 24.22 51.24
N LEU A 221 -22.78 24.89 50.66
CA LEU A 221 -22.76 25.31 49.26
C LEU A 221 -21.74 26.44 49.12
N ILE A 222 -20.76 26.28 48.23
CA ILE A 222 -19.96 27.43 47.77
C ILE A 222 -20.18 27.55 46.26
N SER A 223 -21.02 28.51 45.88
CA SER A 223 -21.19 28.97 44.50
C SER A 223 -20.10 30.01 44.22
N GLY A 224 -19.28 29.76 43.21
CA GLY A 224 -18.23 30.68 42.76
C GLY A 224 -18.27 30.81 41.23
N ASN A 225 -18.83 31.91 40.75
CA ASN A 225 -18.86 32.31 39.35
C ASN A 225 -17.49 32.89 38.96
N LEU A 226 -16.93 32.52 37.79
CA LEU A 226 -15.78 33.23 37.22
C LEU A 226 -16.11 33.78 35.82
N LEU A 227 -15.85 35.08 35.67
CA LEU A 227 -15.78 35.83 34.42
C LEU A 227 -14.70 35.30 33.48
#